data_AF-A0A353VUB4-F1
#
_entry.id   AF-A0A353VUB4-F1
#
_cell.length_a   1.000
_cell.length_b   1.000
_cell.length_c   1.000
_cell.angle_alpha   90.00
_cell.angle_beta   90.00
_cell.angle_gamma   90.00
#
_symmetry.space_group_name_H-M   'P 1'
#
loop_
_entity.id
_entity.type
_entity.pdbx_description
1 polymer ?
#
loop_
_entity_poly.entity_id
_entity_poly.type
_entity_poly.pdbx_seq_one_letter_code
_entity_poly.pdbx_strand_id
1 'polypeptide(L)' 'LLKDLLDRSEIDWLNAYNERVYRTLSPRLSQEVAAWLRQKTLPI' A
#
# COMPACT_ATOMS: atom_id res chain seq x y z
N LEU A 1 0.80 -14.39 -9.15
CA LEU A 1 2.27 -14.52 -9.13
C LEU A 1 2.85 -14.15 -7.77
N LEU A 2 2.72 -12.91 -7.28
CA LEU A 2 3.31 -12.52 -5.98
C LEU A 2 2.48 -13.04 -4.77
N LYS A 3 1.15 -13.00 -4.86
CA LYS A 3 0.25 -13.54 -3.82
C LYS A 3 0.37 -15.06 -3.65
N ASP A 4 0.78 -15.77 -4.70
CA ASP A 4 0.88 -17.23 -4.70
C ASP A 4 2.17 -17.73 -4.03
N LEU A 5 3.11 -16.81 -3.75
CA LEU A 5 4.40 -17.08 -3.10
C LEU A 5 4.42 -16.65 -1.63
N LEU A 6 3.44 -15.86 -1.20
CA LEU A 6 3.37 -15.30 0.15
C LEU A 6 2.36 -16.07 1.00
N ASP A 7 2.70 -16.26 2.26
CA ASP A 7 1.75 -16.73 3.25
C ASP A 7 0.80 -15.60 3.70
N ARG A 8 -0.22 -15.97 4.48
CA ARG A 8 -1.23 -15.01 4.97
C ARG A 8 -0.61 -13.91 5.85
N SER A 9 0.36 -14.25 6.67
CA SER A 9 0.99 -13.29 7.58
C SER A 9 1.85 -12.27 6.83
N GLU A 10 2.51 -12.70 5.76
CA GLU A 10 3.28 -11.83 4.87
C GLU A 10 2.35 -10.89 4.07
N ILE A 11 1.21 -11.40 3.61
CA ILE A 11 0.16 -10.59 2.96
C ILE A 11 -0.40 -9.54 3.93
N ASP A 12 -0.76 -9.95 5.15
CA ASP A 12 -1.29 -9.04 6.17
C ASP A 12 -0.27 -7.95 6.54
N TRP A 13 1.00 -8.34 6.68
CA TRP A 13 2.09 -7.39 6.95
C TRP A 13 2.26 -6.39 5.79
N LEU A 14 2.27 -6.87 4.55
CA LEU A 14 2.44 -6.01 3.37
C LEU A 14 1.27 -5.03 3.22
N ASN A 15 0.03 -5.51 3.44
CA ASN A 15 -1.16 -4.69 3.38
C ASN A 15 -1.14 -3.60 4.48
N ALA A 16 -0.73 -3.94 5.69
CA ALA A 16 -0.55 -2.97 6.79
C ALA A 16 0.56 -1.95 6.48
N TYR A 17 1.67 -2.40 5.91
CA TYR A 17 2.78 -1.52 5.51
C TYR A 17 2.34 -0.52 4.43
N ASN A 18 1.65 -1.00 3.39
CA ASN A 18 1.15 -0.16 2.30
C ASN A 18 0.18 0.92 2.81
N GLU A 19 -0.74 0.57 3.71
CA GLU A 19 -1.64 1.54 4.34
C GLU A 19 -0.86 2.57 5.17
N ARG A 20 0.18 2.14 5.91
CA ARG A 20 1.05 3.07 6.66
C ARG A 20 1.76 4.06 5.74
N VAL A 21 2.30 3.58 4.62
CA VAL A 21 2.97 4.43 3.62
C VAL A 21 2.00 5.47 3.08
N TYR A 22 0.80 5.06 2.66
CA TYR A 22 -0.21 5.98 2.15
C TYR A 22 -0.60 7.05 3.17
N ARG A 23 -0.92 6.66 4.41
CA ARG A 23 -1.31 7.61 5.48
C ARG A 23 -0.20 8.59 5.84
N THR A 24 1.05 8.16 5.80
CA THR A 24 2.19 9.00 6.19
C THR A 24 2.52 10.03 5.11
N LEU A 25 2.47 9.62 3.84
CA LEU A 25 2.93 10.46 2.73
C LEU A 25 1.80 11.28 2.11
N SER A 26 0.57 10.75 2.00
CA SER A 26 -0.53 11.43 1.30
C SER A 26 -0.82 12.86 1.76
N PRO A 27 -0.74 13.24 3.05
CA PRO A 27 -1.00 14.61 3.47
C PRO A 27 0.08 15.61 3.02
N ARG A 28 1.24 15.11 2.57
CA ARG A 28 2.40 15.90 2.14
C ARG A 28 2.56 15.94 0.62
N LEU A 29 1.65 15.29 -0.11
CA LEU A 29 1.70 15.14 -1.56
C LEU A 29 0.62 15.99 -2.23
N SER A 30 0.84 16.33 -3.50
CA SER A 30 -0.24 16.87 -4.32
C SER A 30 -1.36 15.84 -4.47
N GLN A 31 -2.57 16.31 -4.74
CA GLN A 31 -3.74 15.45 -4.89
C GLN A 31 -3.53 14.34 -5.95
N GLU A 32 -2.91 14.69 -7.08
CA GLU A 32 -2.61 13.75 -8.16
C GLU A 32 -1.64 12.64 -7.69
N VAL A 33 -0.56 13.02 -7.02
CA VAL A 33 0.45 12.07 -6.54
C VAL A 33 -0.10 11.22 -5.41
N ALA A 34 -0.92 11.79 -4.53
CA ALA A 34 -1.63 11.04 -3.48
C ALA A 34 -2.62 10.03 -4.07
N ALA A 35 -3.36 10.39 -5.13
CA ALA A 35 -4.28 9.49 -5.82
C ALA A 35 -3.52 8.33 -6.51
N TRP A 36 -2.40 8.63 -7.18
CA TRP A 36 -1.52 7.60 -7.73
C TRP A 36 -0.97 6.67 -6.64
N LEU A 37 -0.49 7.24 -5.52
CA LEU A 37 0.03 6.47 -4.40
C LEU A 37 -1.03 5.55 -3.80
N ARG A 38 -2.30 6.01 -3.71
CA ARG A 38 -3.41 5.18 -3.23
C ARG A 38 -3.57 3.93 -4.09
N GLN A 39 -3.54 4.07 -5.42
CA GLN A 39 -3.67 2.93 -6.32
C GLN A 39 -2.53 1.91 -6.15
N LYS A 40 -1.31 2.38 -5.86
CA LYS A 40 -0.13 1.52 -5.66
C LYS A 40 -0.07 0.86 -4.29
N THR A 41 -0.84 1.35 -3.33
CA THR A 41 -0.87 0.87 -1.94
C THR A 41 -2.16 0.13 -1.60
N LEU A 42 -2.96 -0.22 -2.60
CA LEU A 42 -4.14 -1.06 -2.38
C LEU A 42 -3.74 -2.45 -1.86
N PRO A 43 -4.57 -3.06 -1.00
CA PRO A 43 -4.37 -4.42 -0.58
C PRO A 43 -4.30 -5.40 -1.76
N ILE A 44 -3.39 -6.36 -1.65
CA ILE A 44 -3.32 -7.51 -2.55
C ILE A 44 -4.09 -8.68 -1.95
#